data_AF-A0A1G0KP61-F1
#
_entry.id   AF-A0A1G0KP61-F1
#
_cell.length_a   1.000
_cell.length_b   1.000
_cell.length_c   1.000
_cell.angle_alpha   90.00
_cell.angle_beta   90.00
_cell.angle_gamma   90.00
#
_symmetry.space_group_name_H-M   'P 1'
#
loop_
_entity.id
_entity.type
_entity.pdbx_description
1 polymer ?
#
loop_
_entity_poly.entity_id
_entity_poly.type
_entity_poly.pdbx_seq_one_letter_code
_entity_poly.pdbx_strand_id
1 'polypeptide(L)'
;MHMQHMQGMQTMGAETAASDTRAIVHFPDQMRIHTLAHMRDHLLALSEIQEALALGKFEKAGEIAEQRLGMTAMKLHGAKERSQYMPEAMAAIGSEMHRAASRFAVAASNAAVVDEVRPALAALSDVTRQCVACHNGFRVQ
;
A
#
# COMPACT_ATOMS: atom_id res chain seq x y z
N MET A 1 63.48 -1.08 -20.60
CA MET A 1 62.60 0.11 -20.58
C MET A 1 61.18 -0.40 -20.55
N HIS A 2 60.52 -0.25 -19.41
CA HIS A 2 59.12 -0.58 -19.21
C HIS A 2 58.22 0.48 -19.87
N MET A 3 56.96 0.08 -20.14
CA MET A 3 55.76 0.92 -20.38
C MET A 3 55.42 1.22 -21.84
N GLN A 4 54.40 0.53 -22.37
CA GLN A 4 53.07 1.13 -22.66
C GLN A 4 52.16 0.09 -23.32
N HIS A 5 51.52 -0.73 -22.48
CA HIS A 5 50.24 -1.34 -22.79
C HIS A 5 49.13 -0.47 -22.20
N MET A 6 48.01 -0.41 -22.90
CA MET A 6 46.69 0.06 -22.45
C MET A 6 46.46 1.58 -22.39
N GLN A 7 45.94 2.14 -23.49
CA GLN A 7 45.10 3.34 -23.39
C GLN A 7 43.89 3.21 -24.31
N GLY A 8 42.77 2.84 -23.69
CA GLY A 8 41.47 2.64 -24.31
C GLY A 8 40.46 2.22 -23.26
N MET A 9 40.55 2.81 -22.04
CA MET A 9 39.55 2.61 -21.00
C MET A 9 38.31 3.39 -21.43
N GLN A 10 37.32 2.61 -21.85
CA GLN A 10 35.95 3.01 -22.13
C GLN A 10 35.45 3.94 -21.02
N THR A 11 34.92 5.10 -21.41
CA THR A 11 34.11 5.94 -20.54
C THR A 11 32.89 5.15 -20.12
N MET A 12 32.99 4.48 -18.98
CA MET A 12 31.82 3.94 -18.29
C MET A 12 30.87 5.09 -18.02
N GLY A 13 29.69 5.05 -18.63
CA GLY A 13 28.56 5.88 -18.25
C GLY A 13 28.30 5.66 -16.77
N ALA A 14 28.62 6.67 -15.97
CA ALA A 14 28.14 6.75 -14.61
C ALA A 14 26.62 7.02 -14.70
N GLU A 15 25.83 5.95 -14.70
CA GLU A 15 24.43 6.06 -14.27
C GLU A 15 24.46 6.58 -12.83
N THR A 16 24.12 7.86 -12.66
CA THR A 16 23.78 8.39 -11.36
C THR A 16 22.59 7.57 -10.86
N ALA A 17 22.81 6.69 -9.87
CA ALA A 17 21.71 6.08 -9.15
C ALA A 17 20.80 7.20 -8.65
N ALA A 18 19.59 7.29 -9.20
CA ALA A 18 18.65 8.35 -8.85
C ALA A 18 18.46 8.34 -7.33
N SER A 19 18.72 9.49 -6.68
CA SER A 19 18.55 9.61 -5.24
C SER A 19 17.08 9.40 -4.87
N ASP A 20 16.82 8.56 -3.87
CA ASP A 20 15.47 8.31 -3.37
C ASP A 20 14.85 9.62 -2.81
N THR A 21 13.83 10.13 -3.50
CA THR A 21 13.19 11.43 -3.24
C THR A 21 12.08 11.36 -2.19
N ARG A 22 11.82 10.19 -1.60
CA ARG A 22 10.72 10.00 -0.65
C ARG A 22 10.98 10.70 0.67
N ALA A 23 9.92 11.25 1.27
CA ALA A 23 9.98 11.86 2.59
C ALA A 23 10.24 10.79 3.66
N ILE A 24 11.25 11.03 4.51
CA ILE A 24 11.56 10.14 5.63
C ILE A 24 10.55 10.41 6.75
N VAL A 25 9.91 9.34 7.24
CA VAL A 25 9.03 9.38 8.41
C VAL A 25 9.72 8.62 9.53
N HIS A 26 10.11 9.35 10.57
CA HIS A 26 10.79 8.81 11.75
C HIS A 26 9.75 8.37 12.79
N PHE A 27 9.55 7.07 12.92
CA PHE A 27 8.75 6.52 14.01
C PHE A 27 9.65 6.01 15.15
N PRO A 28 9.18 6.04 16.41
CA PRO A 28 9.78 5.23 17.46
C PRO A 28 9.84 3.76 17.05
N ASP A 29 10.89 3.03 17.43
CA ASP A 29 11.17 1.67 16.91
C ASP A 29 9.99 0.70 16.99
N GLN A 30 9.29 0.65 18.13
CA GLN A 30 8.12 -0.21 18.29
C GLN A 30 6.99 0.18 17.34
N MET A 31 6.75 1.48 17.15
CA MET A 31 5.73 1.99 16.23
C MET A 31 6.09 1.70 14.78
N ARG A 32 7.37 1.78 14.40
CA ARG A 32 7.85 1.38 13.08
C ARG A 32 7.59 -0.10 12.81
N ILE A 33 7.97 -0.97 13.74
CA ILE A 33 7.79 -2.42 13.61
C ILE A 33 6.31 -2.74 13.42
N HIS A 34 5.44 -2.17 14.27
CA HIS A 34 4.00 -2.32 14.13
C HIS A 34 3.52 -1.79 12.77
N THR A 35 3.85 -0.57 12.39
CA THR A 35 3.43 0.01 11.10
C THR A 35 3.79 -0.87 9.92
N LEU A 36 5.02 -1.41 9.88
CA LEU A 36 5.45 -2.32 8.83
C LEU A 36 4.73 -3.69 8.88
N ALA A 37 4.43 -4.20 10.09
CA ALA A 37 3.64 -5.42 10.25
C ALA A 37 2.20 -5.23 9.75
N HIS A 38 1.58 -4.10 10.07
CA HIS A 38 0.29 -3.71 9.52
C HIS A 38 0.37 -3.69 8.00
N MET A 39 1.34 -3.00 7.37
CA MET A 39 1.46 -2.97 5.90
C MET A 39 1.52 -4.38 5.26
N ARG A 40 2.24 -5.33 5.86
CA ARG A 40 2.27 -6.73 5.40
C ARG A 40 0.91 -7.42 5.57
N ASP A 41 0.22 -7.17 6.67
CA ASP A 41 -1.14 -7.67 6.90
C ASP A 41 -2.14 -7.12 5.87
N HIS A 42 -2.01 -5.84 5.49
CA HIS A 42 -2.85 -5.24 4.45
C HIS A 42 -2.63 -5.93 3.09
N LEU A 43 -1.38 -6.26 2.75
CA LEU A 43 -1.05 -7.01 1.53
C LEU A 43 -1.64 -8.42 1.55
N LEU A 44 -1.60 -9.10 2.70
CA LEU A 44 -2.22 -10.40 2.88
C LEU A 44 -3.75 -10.32 2.66
N ALA A 45 -4.41 -9.33 3.26
CA ALA A 45 -5.84 -9.12 3.06
C ALA A 45 -6.19 -8.85 1.58
N LEU A 46 -5.38 -8.05 0.86
CA LEU A 46 -5.56 -7.84 -0.58
C LEU A 46 -5.44 -9.15 -1.37
N SER A 47 -4.51 -10.04 -0.99
CA SER A 47 -4.38 -11.37 -1.62
C SER A 47 -5.63 -12.21 -1.41
N GLU A 48 -6.12 -12.30 -0.18
CA GLU A 48 -7.33 -13.07 0.16
C GLU A 48 -8.59 -12.50 -0.50
N ILE A 49 -8.70 -11.18 -0.64
CA ILE A 49 -9.77 -10.51 -1.38
C ILE A 49 -9.75 -10.94 -2.85
N GLN A 50 -8.58 -10.90 -3.50
CA GLN A 50 -8.44 -11.29 -4.90
C GLN A 50 -8.77 -12.77 -5.11
N GLU A 51 -8.35 -13.65 -4.20
CA GLU A 51 -8.73 -15.07 -4.22
C GLU A 51 -10.24 -15.25 -4.08
N ALA A 52 -10.89 -14.55 -3.15
CA ALA A 52 -12.34 -14.61 -2.96
C ALA A 52 -13.09 -14.13 -4.22
N LEU A 53 -12.66 -13.03 -4.84
CA LEU A 53 -13.23 -12.55 -6.10
C LEU A 53 -13.07 -13.59 -7.23
N ALA A 54 -11.90 -14.21 -7.36
CA ALA A 54 -11.63 -15.22 -8.39
C ALA A 54 -12.52 -16.47 -8.23
N LEU A 55 -12.93 -16.78 -7.00
CA LEU A 55 -13.83 -17.89 -6.67
C LEU A 55 -15.32 -17.50 -6.71
N GLY A 56 -15.66 -16.27 -7.11
CA GLY A 56 -17.05 -15.76 -7.10
C GLY A 56 -17.63 -15.54 -5.70
N LYS A 57 -16.79 -15.53 -4.65
CA LYS A 57 -17.19 -15.35 -3.24
C LYS A 57 -17.23 -13.86 -2.89
N PHE A 58 -18.12 -13.11 -3.53
CA PHE A 58 -18.12 -11.65 -3.47
C PHE A 58 -18.43 -11.08 -2.08
N GLU A 59 -19.39 -11.63 -1.34
CA GLU A 59 -19.65 -11.23 0.06
C GLU A 59 -18.41 -11.44 0.92
N LYS A 60 -17.73 -12.59 0.74
CA LYS A 60 -16.54 -12.89 1.50
C LYS A 60 -15.42 -11.88 1.23
N ALA A 61 -15.24 -11.50 -0.04
CA ALA A 61 -14.29 -10.46 -0.41
C ALA A 61 -14.60 -9.13 0.29
N GLY A 62 -15.88 -8.73 0.31
CA GLY A 62 -16.32 -7.51 1.00
C GLY A 62 -16.12 -7.56 2.52
N GLU A 63 -16.43 -8.69 3.16
CA GLU A 63 -16.18 -8.91 4.59
C GLU A 63 -14.69 -8.77 4.95
N ILE A 64 -13.81 -9.42 4.19
CA ILE A 64 -12.36 -9.34 4.42
C ILE A 64 -11.90 -7.88 4.33
N ALA A 65 -12.35 -7.17 3.29
CA ALA A 65 -11.99 -5.77 3.10
C ALA A 65 -12.47 -4.90 4.26
N GLU A 66 -13.73 -4.98 4.68
CA GLU A 66 -14.23 -4.11 5.75
C GLU A 66 -13.57 -4.42 7.10
N GLN A 67 -13.40 -5.70 7.44
CA GLN A 67 -12.88 -6.12 8.74
C GLN A 67 -11.37 -5.90 8.88
N ARG A 68 -10.60 -5.99 7.80
CA ARG A 68 -9.13 -5.90 7.85
C ARG A 68 -8.56 -4.59 7.31
N LEU A 69 -9.27 -3.96 6.38
CA LEU A 69 -8.79 -2.76 5.68
C LEU A 69 -9.74 -1.57 5.85
N GLY A 70 -11.02 -1.79 6.09
CA GLY A 70 -12.07 -0.77 6.08
C GLY A 70 -12.05 0.18 7.28
N MET A 71 -13.06 1.03 7.33
CA MET A 71 -13.27 1.96 8.44
C MET A 71 -13.51 1.26 9.78
N THR A 72 -14.05 0.03 9.77
CA THR A 72 -14.14 -0.82 10.96
C THR A 72 -12.75 -1.15 11.52
N ALA A 73 -11.81 -1.57 10.67
CA ALA A 73 -10.43 -1.84 11.05
C ALA A 73 -9.70 -0.58 11.54
N MET A 74 -9.95 0.58 10.90
CA MET A 74 -9.30 1.85 11.23
C MET A 74 -9.45 2.25 12.70
N LYS A 75 -10.61 1.97 13.31
CA LYS A 75 -10.88 2.29 14.73
C LYS A 75 -9.94 1.54 15.69
N LEU A 76 -9.45 0.38 15.29
CA LEU A 76 -8.54 -0.46 16.08
C LEU A 76 -7.08 -0.02 15.96
N HIS A 77 -6.77 0.87 15.02
CA HIS A 77 -5.39 1.17 14.68
C HIS A 77 -4.74 2.27 15.52
N GLY A 78 -5.25 2.74 16.66
CA GLY A 78 -4.50 3.71 17.49
C GLY A 78 -4.06 5.00 16.74
N ALA A 79 -4.85 5.45 15.76
CA ALA A 79 -4.49 6.53 14.84
C ALA A 79 -4.07 7.84 15.55
N LYS A 80 -4.61 8.05 16.76
CA LYS A 80 -4.30 9.21 17.61
C LYS A 80 -2.84 9.23 18.05
N GLU A 81 -2.28 8.08 18.42
CA GLU A 81 -0.90 7.94 18.92
C GLU A 81 0.15 8.14 17.82
N ARG A 82 -0.21 7.81 16.57
CA ARG A 82 0.67 7.95 15.41
C ARG A 82 0.60 9.32 14.73
N SER A 83 -0.47 10.08 14.97
CA SER A 83 -0.74 11.35 14.29
C SER A 83 0.39 12.38 14.42
N GLN A 84 1.11 12.40 15.54
CA GLN A 84 2.22 13.34 15.77
C GLN A 84 3.48 13.04 14.94
N TYR A 85 3.63 11.80 14.44
CA TYR A 85 4.79 11.37 13.66
C TYR A 85 4.49 11.28 12.16
N MET A 86 3.21 11.17 11.77
CA MET A 86 2.80 11.08 10.38
C MET A 86 2.60 12.47 9.78
N PRO A 87 3.27 12.81 8.67
CA PRO A 87 2.93 14.00 7.89
C PRO A 87 1.45 13.98 7.48
N GLU A 88 0.82 15.15 7.40
CA GLU A 88 -0.61 15.28 7.07
C GLU A 88 -0.98 14.53 5.78
N ALA A 89 -0.15 14.64 4.74
CA ALA A 89 -0.35 13.94 3.49
C ALA A 89 -0.33 12.41 3.65
N MET A 90 0.56 11.85 4.47
CA MET A 90 0.61 10.41 4.76
C MET A 90 -0.64 9.97 5.53
N ALA A 91 -1.08 10.75 6.52
CA ALA A 91 -2.28 10.47 7.29
C ALA A 91 -3.56 10.51 6.42
N ALA A 92 -3.63 11.45 5.49
CA ALA A 92 -4.71 11.55 4.51
C ALA A 92 -4.76 10.34 3.59
N ILE A 93 -3.63 9.90 3.03
CA ILE A 93 -3.53 8.69 2.20
C ILE A 93 -3.98 7.44 2.97
N GLY A 94 -3.50 7.26 4.20
CA GLY A 94 -3.91 6.13 5.04
C GLY A 94 -5.40 6.12 5.35
N SER A 95 -5.96 7.29 5.69
CA SER A 95 -7.40 7.43 5.93
C SER A 95 -8.23 7.15 4.68
N GLU A 96 -7.75 7.58 3.50
CA GLU A 96 -8.44 7.31 2.25
C GLU A 96 -8.35 5.84 1.85
N MET A 97 -7.26 5.14 2.15
CA MET A 97 -7.17 3.68 1.95
C MET A 97 -8.28 2.96 2.73
N HIS A 98 -8.51 3.32 3.99
CA HIS A 98 -9.58 2.75 4.80
C HIS A 98 -10.97 3.03 4.22
N ARG A 99 -11.22 4.27 3.75
CA ARG A 99 -12.49 4.62 3.10
C ARG A 99 -12.68 3.87 1.78
N ALA A 100 -11.64 3.77 0.96
CA ALA A 100 -11.67 3.03 -0.30
C ALA A 100 -11.98 1.55 -0.05
N ALA A 101 -11.42 0.94 0.99
CA ALA A 101 -11.72 -0.45 1.35
C ALA A 101 -13.19 -0.65 1.75
N SER A 102 -13.78 0.28 2.51
CA SER A 102 -15.22 0.24 2.81
C SER A 102 -16.09 0.42 1.57
N ARG A 103 -15.69 1.27 0.61
CA ARG A 103 -16.39 1.40 -0.68
C ARG A 103 -16.27 0.13 -1.52
N PHE A 104 -15.10 -0.51 -1.51
CA PHE A 104 -14.92 -1.81 -2.13
C PHE A 104 -15.84 -2.87 -1.50
N ALA A 105 -15.97 -2.90 -0.18
CA ALA A 105 -16.85 -3.86 0.49
C ALA A 105 -18.30 -3.75 0.00
N VAL A 106 -18.82 -2.52 -0.14
CA VAL A 106 -20.14 -2.26 -0.73
C VAL A 106 -20.22 -2.72 -2.19
N ALA A 107 -19.20 -2.41 -2.99
CA ALA A 107 -19.16 -2.81 -4.40
C ALA A 107 -19.13 -4.35 -4.56
N ALA A 108 -18.41 -5.05 -3.69
CA ALA A 108 -18.35 -6.50 -3.66
C ALA A 108 -19.70 -7.11 -3.25
N SER A 109 -20.38 -6.56 -2.24
CA SER A 109 -21.75 -7.00 -1.89
C SER A 109 -22.73 -6.78 -3.05
N ASN A 110 -22.62 -5.68 -3.79
CA ASN A 110 -23.45 -5.45 -4.97
C ASN A 110 -23.15 -6.48 -6.08
N ALA A 111 -21.88 -6.81 -6.29
CA ALA A 111 -21.47 -7.82 -7.28
C ALA A 111 -22.12 -9.18 -7.01
N ALA A 112 -22.38 -9.54 -5.75
CA ALA A 112 -23.09 -10.76 -5.41
C ALA A 112 -24.57 -10.79 -5.81
N VAL A 113 -25.21 -9.62 -5.85
CA VAL A 113 -26.63 -9.49 -6.23
C VAL A 113 -26.78 -9.46 -7.75
N VAL A 114 -25.89 -8.78 -8.46
CA VAL A 114 -26.00 -8.57 -9.91
C VAL A 114 -25.09 -9.47 -10.75
N ASP A 115 -24.31 -10.33 -10.10
CA ASP A 115 -23.31 -11.23 -10.71
C ASP A 115 -22.34 -10.52 -11.67
N GLU A 116 -21.84 -9.35 -11.25
CA GLU A 116 -20.97 -8.50 -12.06
C GLU A 116 -19.80 -7.95 -11.24
N VAL A 117 -18.60 -8.45 -11.52
CA VAL A 117 -17.40 -8.20 -10.74
C VAL A 117 -16.65 -6.91 -11.12
N ARG A 118 -16.87 -6.36 -12.33
CA ARG A 118 -16.10 -5.20 -12.84
C ARG A 118 -16.12 -3.99 -11.90
N PRO A 119 -17.27 -3.58 -11.31
CA PRO A 119 -17.29 -2.46 -10.36
C PRO A 119 -16.49 -2.74 -9.08
N ALA A 120 -16.50 -3.98 -8.60
CA ALA A 120 -15.71 -4.38 -7.43
C ALA A 120 -14.20 -4.33 -7.74
N LEU A 121 -13.76 -4.78 -8.93
CA LEU A 121 -12.37 -4.65 -9.37
C LEU A 121 -11.92 -3.20 -9.50
N ALA A 122 -12.78 -2.32 -10.02
CA ALA A 122 -12.49 -0.90 -10.10
C ALA A 122 -12.30 -0.29 -8.71
N ALA A 123 -13.19 -0.61 -7.75
CA ALA A 123 -13.05 -0.17 -6.37
C ALA A 123 -11.80 -0.73 -5.67
N LEU A 124 -11.42 -1.98 -5.98
CA LEU A 124 -10.19 -2.59 -5.46
C LEU A 124 -8.94 -1.83 -5.94
N SER A 125 -8.93 -1.38 -7.20
CA SER A 125 -7.86 -0.54 -7.74
C SER A 125 -7.69 0.76 -6.95
N ASP A 126 -8.78 1.38 -6.49
CA ASP A 126 -8.72 2.59 -5.66
C ASP A 126 -8.06 2.33 -4.29
N VAL A 127 -8.23 1.14 -3.71
CA VAL A 127 -7.52 0.72 -2.49
C VAL A 127 -6.02 0.62 -2.77
N THR A 128 -5.65 -0.11 -3.82
CA THR A 128 -4.23 -0.30 -4.21
C THR A 128 -3.54 1.02 -4.55
N ARG A 129 -4.27 1.98 -5.15
CA ARG A 129 -3.73 3.31 -5.48
C ARG A 129 -3.20 4.03 -4.24
N GLN A 130 -3.78 3.83 -3.06
CA GLN A 130 -3.29 4.43 -1.82
C GLN A 130 -2.00 3.77 -1.32
N CYS A 131 -1.85 2.46 -1.50
CA CYS A 131 -0.57 1.78 -1.24
C CYS A 131 0.54 2.35 -2.12
N VAL A 132 0.26 2.53 -3.42
CA VAL A 132 1.20 3.12 -4.39
C VAL A 132 1.55 4.56 -4.02
N ALA A 133 0.55 5.39 -3.68
CA ALA A 133 0.77 6.78 -3.29
C ALA A 133 1.67 6.88 -2.04
N CYS A 134 1.41 6.04 -1.03
CA CYS A 134 2.22 5.99 0.18
C CYS A 134 3.67 5.55 -0.13
N HIS A 135 3.85 4.47 -0.90
CA HIS A 135 5.16 3.91 -1.21
C HIS A 135 6.00 4.81 -2.12
N ASN A 136 5.37 5.64 -2.95
CA ASN A 136 6.04 6.63 -3.80
C ASN A 136 6.34 7.94 -3.07
N GLY A 137 5.58 8.28 -2.02
CA GLY A 137 5.75 9.54 -1.29
C GLY A 137 6.65 9.42 -0.06
N PHE A 138 6.65 8.26 0.61
CA PHE A 138 7.21 8.12 1.95
C PHE A 138 8.07 6.87 2.10
N ARG A 139 9.04 6.97 3.00
CA ARG A 139 9.77 5.81 3.54
C ARG A 139 9.81 5.91 5.05
N VAL A 140 9.53 4.79 5.70
CA VAL A 140 9.50 4.71 7.16
C VAL A 140 10.87 4.30 7.67
N GLN A 141 11.41 5.06 8.62
CA GLN A 141 12.69 4.80 9.28
C GLN A 141 12.57 4.71 10.79
#